data_AF-A0A8C6NGB2-F1
#
_entry.id   AF-A0A8C6NGB2-F1
#
_cell.length_a   1.000
_cell.length_b   1.000
_cell.length_c   1.000
_cell.angle_alpha   90.00
_cell.angle_beta   90.00
_cell.angle_gamma   90.00
#
_symmetry.space_group_name_H-M   'P 1'
#
loop_
_entity.id
_entity.type
_entity.pdbx_description
1 polymer ?
#
loop_
_entity_poly.entity_id
_entity_poly.type
_entity_poly.pdbx_seq_one_letter_code
_entity_poly.pdbx_strand_id
1 'polypeptide(L)'
;MSHIFLNFTFSFGAYSSGLLLRDREEELCILYERIHTQEMLCRNGDIEIQVMDEKIKFLKVKIDEKRREIESLLKMLPVEKALDAELLMLQTQHSQCKDRIKQMEEIFADPANESRKRDLGGEDPSPPELLKKIEQLERELVQKEEKLLKIDLLYEHLSQLLSRVHATVEDRKQDKLLIAKKVRRIRARTQEMMALVAELSMQQALAIKLQQEVRDKEQFLMIVSSRIDQGLPPPEEIENECLKILRNEKMQKEARAAEEEQAAAPGYIRTAAEPRPTAYIPNDEHSLPLPQPYGALAPFKPTEPGANMRHFRKPVVKPIQV
;
A
#
# COMPACT_ATOMS: atom_id res chain seq x y z
N MET A 1 74.12 -56.88 -100.43
CA MET A 1 74.70 -56.37 -99.17
C MET A 1 74.15 -55.00 -98.74
N SER A 2 73.56 -54.17 -99.62
CA SER A 2 73.15 -52.79 -99.27
C SER A 2 71.87 -52.64 -98.39
N HIS A 3 70.91 -53.56 -98.46
CA HIS A 3 69.67 -53.46 -97.66
C HIS A 3 69.84 -53.77 -96.16
N ILE A 4 70.85 -54.57 -95.79
CA ILE A 4 71.16 -54.89 -94.39
C ILE A 4 71.85 -53.70 -93.72
N PHE A 5 72.73 -53.00 -94.44
CA PHE A 5 73.37 -51.78 -93.95
C PHE A 5 72.39 -50.63 -93.74
N LEU A 6 71.39 -50.46 -94.63
CA LEU A 6 70.40 -49.39 -94.51
C LEU A 6 69.43 -49.57 -93.31
N ASN A 7 69.01 -50.82 -93.05
CA ASN A 7 68.17 -51.12 -91.88
C ASN A 7 68.97 -51.05 -90.56
N PHE A 8 70.25 -51.40 -90.58
CA PHE A 8 71.12 -51.28 -89.41
C PHE A 8 71.41 -49.81 -89.07
N THR A 9 71.66 -48.95 -90.07
CA THR A 9 71.87 -47.51 -89.84
C THR A 9 70.59 -46.78 -89.42
N PHE A 10 69.42 -47.15 -89.96
CA PHE A 10 68.13 -46.58 -89.55
C PHE A 10 67.74 -47.05 -88.13
N SER A 11 67.92 -48.33 -87.80
CA SER A 11 67.64 -48.86 -86.46
C SER A 11 68.64 -48.34 -85.41
N PHE A 12 69.92 -48.16 -85.76
CA PHE A 12 70.93 -47.58 -84.88
C PHE A 12 70.71 -46.08 -84.67
N GLY A 13 70.29 -45.35 -85.71
CA GLY A 13 69.89 -43.93 -85.62
C GLY A 13 68.63 -43.69 -84.80
N ALA A 14 67.64 -44.59 -84.89
CA ALA A 14 66.45 -44.55 -84.05
C ALA A 14 66.76 -44.92 -82.59
N TYR A 15 67.64 -45.92 -82.36
CA TYR A 15 68.10 -46.30 -81.03
C TYR A 15 68.92 -45.18 -80.37
N SER A 16 69.82 -44.52 -81.09
CA SER A 16 70.58 -43.39 -80.56
C SER A 16 69.71 -42.15 -80.29
N SER A 17 68.69 -41.90 -81.12
CA SER A 17 67.72 -40.83 -80.88
C SER A 17 66.82 -41.11 -79.66
N GLY A 18 66.40 -42.37 -79.48
CA GLY A 18 65.64 -42.80 -78.31
C GLY A 18 66.45 -42.77 -77.01
N LEU A 19 67.75 -43.09 -77.08
CA LEU A 19 68.67 -42.98 -75.95
C LEU A 19 68.83 -41.51 -75.52
N LEU A 20 69.06 -40.59 -76.47
CA LEU A 20 69.15 -39.16 -76.20
C LEU A 20 67.86 -38.56 -75.62
N LEU A 21 66.69 -39.05 -76.03
CA LEU A 21 65.41 -38.66 -75.44
C LEU A 21 65.29 -39.12 -74.00
N ARG A 22 65.66 -40.38 -73.70
CA ARG A 22 65.67 -40.91 -72.34
C ARG A 22 66.63 -40.13 -71.44
N ASP A 23 67.85 -39.85 -71.90
CA ASP A 23 68.83 -39.07 -71.14
C ASP A 23 68.30 -37.66 -70.83
N ARG A 24 67.59 -37.02 -71.77
CA ARG A 24 66.91 -35.73 -71.54
C ARG A 24 65.74 -35.84 -70.57
N GLU A 25 64.96 -36.91 -70.63
CA GLU A 25 63.87 -37.16 -69.67
C GLU A 25 64.42 -37.37 -68.25
N GLU A 26 65.53 -38.10 -68.11
CA GLU A 26 66.25 -38.28 -66.84
C GLU A 26 66.79 -36.94 -66.31
N GLU A 27 67.41 -36.11 -67.17
CA GLU A 27 67.84 -34.75 -66.82
C GLU A 27 66.68 -33.88 -66.35
N LEU A 28 65.52 -33.94 -67.02
CA LEU A 28 64.32 -33.20 -66.62
C LEU A 28 63.82 -33.66 -65.25
N CYS A 29 63.77 -34.98 -64.98
CA CYS A 29 63.41 -35.51 -63.67
C CYS A 29 64.33 -34.97 -62.56
N ILE A 30 65.65 -34.98 -62.77
CA ILE A 30 66.62 -34.43 -61.82
C ILE A 30 66.41 -32.93 -61.59
N LEU A 31 66.12 -32.17 -62.65
CA LEU A 31 65.83 -30.74 -62.54
C LEU A 31 64.54 -30.47 -61.77
N TYR A 32 63.48 -31.25 -61.99
CA TYR A 32 62.24 -31.14 -61.23
C TYR A 32 62.44 -31.47 -59.75
N GLU A 33 63.19 -32.52 -59.42
CA GLU A 33 63.52 -32.85 -58.02
C GLU A 33 64.35 -31.75 -57.36
N ARG A 34 65.29 -31.15 -58.10
CA ARG A 34 66.10 -30.02 -57.61
C ARG A 34 65.26 -28.78 -57.36
N ILE A 35 64.38 -28.42 -58.30
CA ILE A 35 63.43 -27.31 -58.15
C ILE A 35 62.52 -27.57 -56.95
N HIS A 36 61.96 -28.79 -56.85
CA HIS A 36 61.09 -29.16 -55.75
C HIS A 36 61.80 -29.07 -54.39
N THR A 37 63.02 -29.57 -54.30
CA THR A 37 63.84 -29.46 -53.08
C THR A 37 64.12 -28.01 -52.73
N GLN A 38 64.47 -27.19 -53.72
CA GLN A 38 64.73 -25.76 -53.52
C GLN A 38 63.46 -25.00 -53.09
N GLU A 39 62.29 -25.30 -53.68
CA GLU A 39 61.01 -24.74 -53.26
C GLU A 39 60.68 -25.11 -51.81
N MET A 40 60.90 -26.35 -51.40
CA MET A 40 60.69 -26.79 -50.02
C MET A 40 61.63 -26.08 -49.05
N LEU A 41 62.90 -25.88 -49.43
CA LEU A 41 63.85 -25.12 -48.62
C LEU A 41 63.44 -23.64 -48.50
N CYS A 42 63.00 -23.02 -49.59
CA CYS A 42 62.48 -21.64 -49.57
C CYS A 42 61.26 -21.53 -48.66
N ARG A 43 60.28 -22.43 -48.78
CA ARG A 43 59.08 -22.44 -47.92
C ARG A 43 59.44 -22.61 -46.44
N ASN A 44 60.36 -23.53 -46.11
CA ASN A 44 60.82 -23.72 -44.75
C ASN A 44 61.52 -22.45 -44.21
N GLY A 45 62.38 -21.83 -45.03
CA GLY A 45 63.02 -20.56 -44.71
C GLY A 45 62.01 -19.43 -44.47
N ASP A 46 60.98 -19.32 -45.31
CA ASP A 46 59.91 -18.33 -45.15
C ASP A 46 59.14 -18.52 -43.83
N ILE A 47 58.86 -19.78 -43.45
CA ILE A 47 58.21 -20.11 -42.17
C ILE A 47 59.13 -19.72 -41.00
N GLU A 48 60.42 -20.05 -41.06
CA GLU A 48 61.38 -19.68 -40.00
C GLU A 48 61.51 -18.16 -39.85
N ILE A 49 61.53 -17.42 -40.97
CA ILE A 49 61.54 -15.95 -40.97
C ILE A 49 60.26 -15.42 -40.32
N GLN A 50 59.09 -15.96 -40.66
CA GLN A 50 57.82 -15.55 -40.03
C GLN A 50 57.82 -15.77 -38.51
N VAL A 51 58.30 -16.93 -38.05
CA VAL A 51 58.44 -17.23 -36.61
C VAL A 51 59.37 -16.23 -35.92
N MET A 52 60.48 -15.87 -36.57
CA MET A 52 61.41 -14.88 -36.03
C MET A 52 60.82 -13.48 -36.00
N ASP A 53 60.06 -13.09 -37.03
CA ASP A 53 59.35 -11.80 -37.08
C ASP A 53 58.27 -11.70 -36.00
N GLU A 54 57.53 -12.78 -35.74
CA GLU A 54 56.58 -12.85 -34.62
C GLU A 54 57.28 -12.69 -33.28
N LYS A 55 58.43 -13.35 -33.10
CA LYS A 55 59.25 -13.21 -31.89
C LYS A 55 59.75 -11.78 -31.72
N ILE A 56 60.19 -11.12 -32.79
CA ILE A 56 60.60 -9.70 -32.76
C ILE A 56 59.41 -8.81 -32.38
N LYS A 57 58.23 -9.01 -32.96
CA LYS A 57 57.01 -8.26 -32.61
C LYS A 57 56.65 -8.45 -31.14
N PHE A 58 56.69 -9.68 -30.65
CA PHE A 58 56.41 -9.99 -29.24
C PHE A 58 57.41 -9.32 -28.29
N LEU A 59 58.71 -9.35 -28.61
CA LEU A 59 59.73 -8.68 -27.81
C LEU A 59 59.55 -7.15 -27.81
N LYS A 60 59.15 -6.55 -28.94
CA LYS A 60 58.82 -5.12 -29.00
C LYS A 60 57.67 -4.76 -28.06
N VAL A 61 56.57 -5.54 -28.09
CA VAL A 61 55.43 -5.34 -27.18
C VAL A 61 55.87 -5.43 -25.71
N LYS A 62 56.73 -6.40 -25.35
CA LYS A 62 57.29 -6.51 -24.00
C LYS A 62 58.14 -5.31 -23.60
N ILE A 63 58.94 -4.78 -24.50
CA ILE A 63 59.74 -3.56 -24.26
C ILE A 63 58.81 -2.38 -23.99
N ASP A 64 57.76 -2.22 -24.79
CA ASP A 64 56.81 -1.11 -24.64
C ASP A 64 55.97 -1.24 -23.36
N GLU A 65 55.63 -2.46 -22.95
CA GLU A 65 55.01 -2.72 -21.65
C GLU A 65 55.93 -2.33 -20.49
N LYS A 66 57.20 -2.74 -20.53
CA LYS A 66 58.18 -2.37 -19.48
C LYS A 66 58.47 -0.87 -19.44
N ARG A 67 58.51 -0.20 -20.59
CA ARG A 67 58.61 1.27 -20.66
C ARG A 67 57.43 1.95 -19.98
N ARG A 68 56.20 1.50 -20.26
CA ARG A 68 54.98 2.02 -19.60
C ARG A 68 55.01 1.80 -18.08
N GLU A 69 55.49 0.65 -17.63
CA GLU A 69 55.66 0.36 -16.20
C GLU A 69 56.65 1.33 -15.53
N ILE A 70 57.80 1.58 -16.15
CA ILE A 70 58.79 2.55 -15.67
C ILE A 70 58.19 3.96 -15.61
N GLU A 71 57.50 4.40 -16.66
CA GLU A 71 56.86 5.72 -16.67
C GLU A 71 55.80 5.87 -15.57
N SER A 72 55.04 4.80 -15.30
CA SER A 72 54.08 4.78 -14.20
C SER A 72 54.77 4.93 -12.85
N LEU A 73 55.85 4.16 -12.61
CA LEU A 73 56.62 4.25 -11.36
C LEU A 73 57.25 5.63 -11.18
N LEU A 74 57.78 6.24 -12.24
CA LEU A 74 58.35 7.59 -12.20
C LEU A 74 57.31 8.65 -11.85
N LYS A 75 56.04 8.48 -12.28
CA LYS A 75 54.94 9.37 -11.91
C LYS A 75 54.53 9.22 -10.44
N MET A 76 54.69 8.04 -9.85
CA MET A 76 54.37 7.78 -8.44
C MET A 76 55.46 8.27 -7.47
N LEU A 77 56.72 8.26 -7.91
CA LEU A 77 57.88 8.65 -7.13
C LEU A 77 57.82 10.06 -6.46
N PRO A 78 57.31 11.14 -7.10
CA PRO A 78 57.16 12.43 -6.42
C PRO A 78 56.11 12.39 -5.30
N VAL A 79 55.06 11.57 -5.44
CA VAL A 79 54.02 11.43 -4.41
C VAL A 79 54.59 10.72 -3.18
N GLU A 80 55.36 9.64 -3.39
CA GLU A 80 56.06 8.93 -2.32
C GLU A 80 57.01 9.88 -1.56
N LYS A 81 57.84 10.64 -2.29
CA LYS A 81 58.74 11.63 -1.68
C LYS A 81 58.02 12.73 -0.89
N ALA A 82 56.86 13.18 -1.37
CA ALA A 82 56.05 14.16 -0.67
C ALA A 82 55.48 13.58 0.64
N LEU A 83 54.96 12.35 0.60
CA LEU A 83 54.47 11.64 1.78
C LEU A 83 55.58 11.40 2.81
N ASP A 84 56.78 11.02 2.38
CA ASP A 84 57.94 10.87 3.28
C ASP A 84 58.33 12.18 3.96
N ALA A 85 58.30 13.30 3.21
CA ALA A 85 58.57 14.61 3.77
C ALA A 85 57.50 15.02 4.80
N GLU A 86 56.23 14.76 4.52
CA GLU A 86 55.13 14.97 5.47
C GLU A 86 55.29 14.11 6.73
N LEU A 87 55.64 12.84 6.58
CA LEU A 87 55.88 11.93 7.70
C LEU A 87 56.99 12.45 8.61
N LEU A 88 58.12 12.88 8.03
CA LEU A 88 59.23 13.49 8.79
C LEU A 88 58.81 14.78 9.50
N MET A 89 58.02 15.64 8.84
CA MET A 89 57.47 16.84 9.47
C MET A 89 56.57 16.49 10.67
N LEU A 90 55.63 15.55 10.50
CA LEU A 90 54.74 15.12 11.57
C LEU A 90 55.51 14.49 12.73
N GLN A 91 56.52 13.67 12.46
CA GLN A 91 57.39 13.09 13.51
C GLN A 91 58.12 14.19 14.30
N THR A 92 58.62 15.22 13.61
CA THR A 92 59.28 16.37 14.25
C THR A 92 58.29 17.18 15.10
N GLN A 93 57.09 17.43 14.59
CA GLN A 93 56.04 18.13 15.36
C GLN A 93 55.61 17.31 16.59
N HIS A 94 55.51 16.00 16.45
CA HIS A 94 55.17 15.10 17.55
C HIS A 94 56.25 15.12 18.64
N SER A 95 57.54 15.08 18.28
CA SER A 95 58.63 15.19 19.25
C SER A 95 58.61 16.54 19.96
N GLN A 96 58.39 17.65 19.23
CA GLN A 96 58.26 18.98 19.82
C GLN A 96 57.09 19.08 20.80
N CYS A 97 55.92 18.52 20.47
CA CYS A 97 54.77 18.49 21.38
C CYS A 97 55.10 17.69 22.65
N LYS A 98 55.74 16.53 22.49
CA LYS A 98 56.13 15.67 23.60
C LYS A 98 57.11 16.36 24.53
N ASP A 99 58.09 17.08 23.99
CA ASP A 99 59.04 17.85 24.79
C ASP A 99 58.36 19.02 25.50
N ARG A 100 57.41 19.69 24.84
CA ARG A 100 56.62 20.75 25.48
C ARG A 100 55.75 20.23 26.61
N ILE A 101 55.14 19.06 26.45
CA ILE A 101 54.36 18.41 27.52
C ILE A 101 55.26 18.12 28.71
N LYS A 102 56.44 17.51 28.50
CA LYS A 102 57.39 17.25 29.59
C LYS A 102 57.81 18.52 30.32
N GLN A 103 58.09 19.61 29.59
CA GLN A 103 58.41 20.90 30.19
C GLN A 103 57.27 21.42 31.06
N MET A 104 56.01 21.31 30.58
CA MET A 104 54.85 21.69 31.38
C MET A 104 54.67 20.81 32.61
N GLU A 105 54.83 19.49 32.46
CA GLU A 105 54.78 18.53 33.57
C GLU A 105 55.82 18.85 34.65
N GLU A 106 57.05 19.19 34.26
CA GLU A 106 58.10 19.61 35.18
C GLU A 106 57.72 20.90 35.93
N ILE A 107 57.19 21.89 35.22
CA ILE A 107 56.70 23.15 35.81
C ILE A 107 55.53 22.92 36.79
N PHE A 108 54.64 21.96 36.50
CA PHE A 108 53.51 21.63 37.38
C PHE A 108 53.87 20.71 38.53
N ALA A 109 54.89 19.86 38.37
CA ALA A 109 55.39 18.96 39.39
C ALA A 109 56.16 19.71 40.49
N ASP A 110 56.75 20.88 40.18
CA ASP A 110 57.46 21.70 41.16
C ASP A 110 56.52 22.28 42.23
N PRO A 111 56.61 21.84 43.50
CA PRO A 111 55.80 22.35 44.59
C PRO A 111 56.17 23.79 45.01
N ALA A 112 57.28 24.35 44.52
CA ALA A 112 57.71 25.72 44.80
C ALA A 112 57.16 26.75 43.79
N ASN A 113 56.46 26.30 42.74
CA ASN A 113 55.94 27.20 41.72
C ASN A 113 54.71 27.99 42.22
N GLU A 114 54.90 29.30 42.38
CA GLU A 114 53.87 30.27 42.81
C GLU A 114 52.64 30.29 41.89
N SER A 115 52.80 29.99 40.59
CA SER A 115 51.67 29.96 39.65
C SER A 115 50.68 28.81 39.89
N ARG A 116 51.10 27.76 40.62
CA ARG A 116 50.25 26.62 41.01
C ARG A 116 49.47 26.89 42.30
N LYS A 117 50.02 27.70 43.20
CA LYS A 117 49.40 27.99 44.49
C LYS A 117 48.54 29.24 44.35
N ARG A 118 47.25 29.09 44.65
CA ARG A 118 46.38 30.23 44.90
C ARG A 118 46.26 30.36 46.39
N ASP A 119 46.78 31.45 46.95
CA ASP A 119 46.52 31.82 48.33
C ASP A 119 45.06 32.23 48.44
N LEU A 120 44.21 31.25 48.73
CA LEU A 120 42.84 31.49 49.16
C LEU A 120 42.94 31.97 50.60
N GLY A 121 43.03 33.28 50.78
CA GLY A 121 43.05 33.90 52.10
C GLY A 121 41.90 33.40 52.98
N GLY A 122 42.17 33.34 54.28
CA GLY A 122 41.28 32.81 55.31
C GLY A 122 42.11 32.44 56.53
N GLU A 123 41.55 32.62 57.72
CA GLU A 123 42.13 32.02 58.92
C GLU A 123 41.44 30.67 59.15
N ASP A 124 42.22 29.63 59.37
CA ASP A 124 41.67 28.34 59.76
C ASP A 124 41.00 28.52 61.13
N PRO A 125 39.68 28.28 61.24
CA PRO A 125 38.97 28.45 62.50
C PRO A 125 39.58 27.51 63.53
N SER A 126 39.84 28.06 64.71
CA SER A 126 40.40 27.29 65.80
C SER A 126 39.45 26.15 66.20
N PRO A 127 39.96 25.02 66.72
CA PRO A 127 39.11 23.91 67.19
C PRO A 127 37.91 24.34 68.06
N PRO A 128 38.02 25.32 69.01
CA PRO A 128 36.85 25.76 69.78
C PRO A 128 35.82 26.56 68.96
N GLU A 129 36.22 27.27 67.92
CA GLU A 129 35.29 27.99 67.03
C GLU A 129 34.50 27.01 66.15
N LEU A 130 35.17 25.97 65.66
CA LEU A 130 34.51 24.87 64.94
C LEU A 130 33.48 24.17 65.81
N LEU A 131 33.81 23.85 67.07
CA LEU A 131 32.87 23.23 68.01
C LEU A 131 31.64 24.12 68.25
N LYS A 132 31.84 25.42 68.50
CA LYS A 132 30.72 26.38 68.63
C LYS A 132 29.86 26.41 67.37
N LYS A 133 30.47 26.31 66.19
CA LYS A 133 29.74 26.31 64.92
C LYS A 133 28.95 25.03 64.73
N ILE A 134 29.52 23.88 65.09
CA ILE A 134 28.84 22.58 65.08
C ILE A 134 27.61 22.64 66.01
N GLU A 135 27.77 23.10 67.25
CA GLU A 135 26.65 23.25 68.19
C GLU A 135 25.57 24.23 67.69
N GLN A 136 25.95 25.29 66.96
CA GLN A 136 24.98 26.18 66.31
C GLN A 136 24.20 25.42 65.23
N LEU A 137 24.91 24.72 64.34
CA LEU A 137 24.31 23.99 63.23
C LEU A 137 23.41 22.83 63.72
N GLU A 138 23.81 22.13 64.78
CA GLU A 138 23.00 21.08 65.40
C GLU A 138 21.68 21.65 65.96
N ARG A 139 21.72 22.80 66.62
CA ARG A 139 20.50 23.48 67.09
C ARG A 139 19.60 23.92 65.92
N GLU A 140 20.19 24.46 64.86
CA GLU A 140 19.44 24.84 63.66
C GLU A 140 18.85 23.62 62.95
N LEU A 141 19.54 22.48 62.95
CA LEU A 141 19.08 21.22 62.38
C LEU A 141 17.86 20.70 63.14
N VAL A 142 17.94 20.60 64.46
CA VAL A 142 16.83 20.16 65.31
C VAL A 142 15.60 21.05 65.12
N GLN A 143 15.78 22.37 65.04
CA GLN A 143 14.66 23.30 64.77
C GLN A 143 14.02 23.08 63.40
N LYS A 144 14.80 22.69 62.38
CA LYS A 144 14.27 22.38 61.05
C LYS A 144 13.55 21.03 61.03
N GLU A 145 14.08 20.03 61.72
CA GLU A 145 13.44 18.71 61.87
C GLU A 145 12.09 18.82 62.58
N GLU A 146 11.98 19.59 63.67
CA GLU A 146 10.70 19.85 64.34
C GLU A 146 9.67 20.53 63.43
N LYS A 147 10.12 21.48 62.59
CA LYS A 147 9.24 22.14 61.61
C LYS A 147 8.78 21.17 60.54
N LEU A 148 9.66 20.30 60.07
CA LEU A 148 9.35 19.28 59.07
C LEU A 148 8.30 18.30 59.61
N LEU A 149 8.47 17.79 60.83
CA LEU A 149 7.50 16.90 61.48
C LEU A 149 6.11 17.54 61.63
N LYS A 150 6.05 18.85 61.94
CA LYS A 150 4.78 19.59 61.98
C LYS A 150 4.10 19.66 60.62
N ILE A 151 4.87 19.91 59.56
CA ILE A 151 4.35 19.98 58.19
C ILE A 151 3.84 18.61 57.74
N ASP A 152 4.58 17.54 58.02
CA ASP A 152 4.18 16.18 57.66
C ASP A 152 2.87 15.77 58.35
N LEU A 153 2.71 16.07 59.64
CA LEU A 153 1.46 15.81 60.36
C LEU A 153 0.26 16.56 59.74
N LEU A 154 0.47 17.83 59.37
CA LEU A 154 -0.56 18.63 58.70
C LEU A 154 -0.88 18.07 57.31
N TYR A 155 0.12 17.63 56.57
CA TYR A 155 -0.05 17.04 55.24
C TYR A 155 -0.87 15.74 55.30
N GLU A 156 -0.56 14.86 56.26
CA GLU A 156 -1.33 13.64 56.49
C GLU A 156 -2.79 13.95 56.82
N HIS A 157 -3.04 14.92 57.71
CA HIS A 157 -4.39 15.34 58.06
C HIS A 157 -5.14 15.94 56.85
N LEU A 158 -4.49 16.80 56.06
CA LEU A 158 -5.07 17.37 54.84
C LEU A 158 -5.37 16.29 53.79
N SER A 159 -4.49 15.31 53.64
CA SER A 159 -4.67 14.18 52.71
C SER A 159 -5.86 13.30 53.12
N GLN A 160 -6.03 13.06 54.42
CA GLN A 160 -7.20 12.34 54.94
C GLN A 160 -8.50 13.12 54.76
N LEU A 161 -8.49 14.44 54.98
CA LEU A 161 -9.66 15.28 54.71
C LEU A 161 -10.00 15.30 53.22
N LEU A 162 -8.99 15.42 52.37
CA LEU A 162 -9.16 15.45 50.92
C LEU A 162 -9.75 14.13 50.39
N SER A 163 -9.25 12.99 50.86
CA SER A 163 -9.79 11.68 50.48
C SER A 163 -11.25 11.50 50.92
N ARG A 164 -11.60 11.94 52.14
CA ARG A 164 -13.00 11.97 52.61
C ARG A 164 -13.88 12.84 51.72
N VAL A 165 -13.44 14.06 51.39
CA VAL A 165 -14.19 14.95 50.49
C VAL A 165 -14.37 14.29 49.12
N HIS A 166 -13.32 13.72 48.55
CA HIS A 166 -13.41 13.01 47.27
C HIS A 166 -14.43 11.86 47.31
N ALA A 167 -14.42 11.03 48.36
CA ALA A 167 -15.42 9.97 48.52
C ALA A 167 -16.85 10.53 48.49
N THR A 168 -17.13 11.60 49.27
CA THR A 168 -18.46 12.22 49.25
C THR A 168 -18.83 12.85 47.90
N VAL A 169 -17.85 13.34 47.14
CA VAL A 169 -18.09 13.89 45.80
C VAL A 169 -18.42 12.77 44.81
N GLU A 170 -17.71 11.64 44.86
CA GLU A 170 -18.00 10.48 44.02
C GLU A 170 -19.37 9.89 44.34
N ASP A 171 -19.73 9.73 45.61
CA ASP A 171 -21.07 9.29 46.02
C ASP A 171 -22.16 10.23 45.46
N ARG A 172 -21.97 11.54 45.61
CA ARG A 172 -22.90 12.54 45.05
C ARG A 172 -22.98 12.49 43.52
N LYS A 173 -21.88 12.19 42.81
CA LYS A 173 -21.90 12.00 41.35
C LYS A 173 -22.71 10.76 40.97
N GLN A 174 -22.55 9.67 41.71
CA GLN A 174 -23.35 8.45 41.52
C GLN A 174 -24.83 8.71 41.75
N ASP A 175 -25.19 9.42 42.82
CA ASP A 175 -26.58 9.80 43.11
C ASP A 175 -27.18 10.67 41.99
N LYS A 176 -26.44 11.69 41.54
CA LYS A 176 -26.87 12.54 40.42
C LYS A 176 -27.08 11.72 39.14
N LEU A 177 -26.21 10.75 38.86
CA LEU A 177 -26.36 9.86 37.72
C LEU A 177 -27.62 8.98 37.83
N LEU A 178 -27.90 8.43 39.01
CA LEU A 178 -29.11 7.66 39.27
C LEU A 178 -30.38 8.51 39.08
N ILE A 179 -30.38 9.74 39.59
CA ILE A 179 -31.48 10.70 39.41
C ILE A 179 -31.65 11.02 37.93
N ALA A 180 -30.58 11.33 37.20
CA ALA A 180 -30.63 11.62 35.77
C ALA A 180 -31.21 10.44 34.96
N LYS A 181 -30.82 9.20 35.28
CA LYS A 181 -31.40 7.98 34.69
C LYS A 181 -32.90 7.87 34.97
N LYS A 182 -33.34 8.11 36.22
CA LYS A 182 -34.77 8.12 36.58
C LYS A 182 -35.54 9.19 35.80
N VAL A 183 -35.04 10.42 35.73
CA VAL A 183 -35.65 11.51 34.97
C VAL A 183 -35.77 11.17 33.48
N ARG A 184 -34.75 10.53 32.88
CA ARG A 184 -34.81 10.07 31.49
C ARG A 184 -35.93 9.04 31.28
N ARG A 185 -36.07 8.07 32.19
CA ARG A 185 -37.17 7.07 32.13
C ARG A 185 -38.54 7.73 32.24
N ILE A 186 -38.69 8.70 33.15
CA ILE A 186 -39.94 9.47 33.30
C ILE A 186 -40.23 10.22 32.00
N ARG A 187 -39.28 10.96 31.44
CA ARG A 187 -39.47 11.69 30.17
C ARG A 187 -39.87 10.77 29.02
N ALA A 188 -39.24 9.61 28.89
CA ALA A 188 -39.61 8.61 27.88
C ALA A 188 -41.06 8.15 28.06
N ARG A 189 -41.46 7.82 29.30
CA ARG A 189 -42.85 7.42 29.59
C ARG A 189 -43.86 8.54 29.38
N THR A 190 -43.50 9.78 29.70
CA THR A 190 -44.34 10.97 29.41
C THR A 190 -44.51 11.15 27.91
N GLN A 191 -43.47 10.90 27.11
CA GLN A 191 -43.55 10.98 25.65
C GLN A 191 -44.45 9.89 25.06
N GLU A 192 -44.34 8.64 25.55
CA GLU A 192 -45.26 7.56 25.20
C GLU A 192 -46.71 7.93 25.56
N MET A 193 -46.92 8.48 26.76
CA MET A 193 -48.24 8.93 27.20
C MET A 193 -48.79 10.05 26.32
N MET A 194 -47.97 11.04 25.92
CA MET A 194 -48.39 12.09 25.00
C MET A 194 -48.78 11.54 23.62
N ALA A 195 -48.04 10.55 23.11
CA ALA A 195 -48.37 9.88 21.85
C ALA A 195 -49.72 9.15 21.94
N LEU A 196 -49.95 8.38 23.02
CA LEU A 196 -51.22 7.69 23.25
C LEU A 196 -52.38 8.67 23.42
N VAL A 197 -52.19 9.80 24.10
CA VAL A 197 -53.21 10.85 24.22
C VAL A 197 -53.54 11.48 22.86
N ALA A 198 -52.54 11.67 22.00
CA ALA A 198 -52.76 12.15 20.63
C ALA A 198 -53.49 11.13 19.75
N GLU A 199 -53.15 9.84 19.88
CA GLU A 199 -53.87 8.76 19.19
C GLU A 199 -55.33 8.69 19.63
N LEU A 200 -55.59 8.74 20.94
CA LEU A 200 -56.93 8.75 21.50
C LEU A 200 -57.72 10.00 21.04
N SER A 201 -57.10 11.18 21.03
CA SER A 201 -57.78 12.40 20.57
C SER A 201 -58.13 12.34 19.08
N MET A 202 -57.26 11.73 18.25
CA MET A 202 -57.55 11.47 16.84
C MET A 202 -58.74 10.51 16.69
N GLN A 203 -58.76 9.41 17.45
CA GLN A 203 -59.86 8.44 17.45
C GLN A 203 -61.18 9.07 17.92
N GLN A 204 -61.13 9.90 18.96
CA GLN A 204 -62.28 10.66 19.44
C GLN A 204 -62.82 11.63 18.38
N ALA A 205 -61.94 12.38 17.70
CA ALA A 205 -62.33 13.27 16.62
C ALA A 205 -62.95 12.51 15.44
N LEU A 206 -62.40 11.34 15.09
CA LEU A 206 -62.95 10.47 14.06
C LEU A 206 -64.33 9.92 14.45
N ALA A 207 -64.52 9.50 15.71
CA ALA A 207 -65.81 9.05 16.20
C ALA A 207 -66.86 10.17 16.14
N ILE A 208 -66.49 11.41 16.52
CA ILE A 208 -67.38 12.57 16.43
C ILE A 208 -67.76 12.87 14.97
N LYS A 209 -66.81 12.80 14.03
CA LYS A 209 -67.07 13.00 12.60
C LYS A 209 -68.03 11.95 12.05
N LEU A 210 -67.80 10.66 12.34
CA LEU A 210 -68.70 9.58 11.92
C LEU A 210 -70.09 9.74 12.53
N GLN A 211 -70.19 10.13 13.81
CA GLN A 211 -71.49 10.45 14.43
C GLN A 211 -72.20 11.60 13.74
N GLN A 212 -71.47 12.64 13.30
CA GLN A 212 -72.04 13.74 12.55
C GLN A 212 -72.52 13.29 11.17
N GLU A 213 -71.72 12.50 10.43
CA GLU A 213 -72.14 11.95 9.13
C GLU A 213 -73.38 11.06 9.23
N VAL A 214 -73.50 10.26 10.30
CA VAL A 214 -74.70 9.48 10.56
C VAL A 214 -75.90 10.40 10.76
N ARG A 215 -75.78 11.43 11.62
CA ARG A 215 -76.85 12.41 11.84
C ARG A 215 -77.24 13.15 10.55
N ASP A 216 -76.26 13.58 9.75
CA ASP A 216 -76.50 14.30 8.51
C ASP A 216 -77.23 13.40 7.48
N LYS A 217 -76.81 12.12 7.37
CA LYS A 217 -77.49 11.13 6.52
C LYS A 217 -78.89 10.79 7.02
N GLU A 218 -79.10 10.66 8.33
CA GLU A 218 -80.43 10.46 8.91
C GLU A 218 -81.36 11.63 8.61
N GLN A 219 -80.88 12.87 8.76
CA GLN A 219 -81.63 14.08 8.40
C GLN A 219 -81.94 14.12 6.90
N PHE A 220 -80.97 13.77 6.05
CA PHE A 220 -81.17 13.71 4.61
C PHE A 220 -82.22 12.66 4.23
N LEU A 221 -82.13 11.45 4.80
CA LEU A 221 -83.13 10.40 4.61
C LEU A 221 -84.52 10.83 5.11
N MET A 222 -84.60 11.55 6.23
CA MET A 222 -85.86 12.11 6.71
C MET A 222 -86.45 13.11 5.71
N ILE A 223 -85.64 14.01 5.15
CA ILE A 223 -86.08 14.97 4.12
C ILE A 223 -86.57 14.23 2.87
N VAL A 224 -85.78 13.30 2.34
CA VAL A 224 -86.14 12.51 1.15
C VAL A 224 -87.41 11.71 1.41
N SER A 225 -87.52 11.03 2.55
CA SER A 225 -88.72 10.27 2.93
C SER A 225 -89.94 11.18 2.99
N SER A 226 -89.83 12.35 3.64
CA SER A 226 -90.93 13.31 3.71
C SER A 226 -91.36 13.84 2.34
N ARG A 227 -90.44 14.01 1.39
CA ARG A 227 -90.75 14.42 0.01
C ARG A 227 -91.44 13.31 -0.77
N ILE A 228 -90.97 12.07 -0.61
CA ILE A 228 -91.60 10.88 -1.20
C ILE A 228 -93.01 10.70 -0.65
N ASP A 229 -93.21 10.87 0.67
CA ASP A 229 -94.54 10.81 1.31
C ASP A 229 -95.48 11.90 0.79
N GLN A 230 -94.92 13.07 0.43
CA GLN A 230 -95.63 14.17 -0.23
C GLN A 230 -95.80 13.99 -1.75
N GLY A 231 -95.28 12.91 -2.34
CA GLY A 231 -95.35 12.62 -3.77
C GLY A 231 -94.44 13.49 -4.65
N LEU A 232 -93.47 14.19 -4.06
CA LEU A 232 -92.51 15.04 -4.78
C LEU A 232 -91.28 14.23 -5.24
N PRO A 233 -90.69 14.56 -6.41
CA PRO A 233 -89.53 13.85 -6.94
C PRO A 233 -88.31 13.98 -6.01
N PRO A 234 -87.43 12.96 -5.94
CA PRO A 234 -86.18 13.03 -5.19
C PRO A 234 -85.30 14.21 -5.64
N PRO A 235 -84.40 14.72 -4.78
CA PRO A 235 -83.44 15.77 -5.16
C PRO A 235 -82.62 15.39 -6.41
N GLU A 236 -82.38 16.35 -7.30
CA GLU A 236 -81.68 16.15 -8.59
C GLU A 236 -80.30 15.48 -8.43
N GLU A 237 -79.62 15.72 -7.31
CA GLU A 237 -78.33 15.10 -7.00
C GLU A 237 -78.42 13.56 -6.93
N ILE A 238 -79.50 13.01 -6.36
CA ILE A 238 -79.72 11.56 -6.27
C ILE A 238 -79.99 10.97 -7.65
N GLU A 239 -80.82 11.63 -8.45
CA GLU A 239 -81.13 11.16 -9.80
C GLU A 239 -79.86 11.05 -10.64
N ASN A 240 -78.98 12.04 -10.55
CA ASN A 240 -77.70 12.05 -11.24
C ASN A 240 -76.76 10.93 -10.75
N GLU A 241 -76.74 10.63 -9.45
CA GLU A 241 -75.97 9.50 -8.92
C GLU A 241 -76.52 8.14 -9.38
N CYS A 242 -77.85 7.96 -9.37
CA CYS A 242 -78.47 6.74 -9.90
C CYS A 242 -78.12 6.52 -11.38
N LEU A 243 -78.16 7.58 -12.19
CA LEU A 243 -77.78 7.51 -13.60
C LEU A 243 -76.30 7.16 -13.79
N LYS A 244 -75.40 7.68 -12.93
CA LYS A 244 -73.98 7.30 -12.94
C LYS A 244 -73.78 5.83 -12.60
N ILE A 245 -74.48 5.31 -11.59
CA ILE A 245 -74.40 3.89 -11.19
C ILE A 245 -74.84 3.01 -12.36
N LEU A 246 -75.98 3.31 -13.00
CA LEU A 246 -76.47 2.58 -14.17
C LEU A 246 -75.47 2.60 -15.33
N ARG A 247 -74.81 3.73 -15.57
CA ARG A 247 -73.77 3.85 -16.60
C ARG A 247 -72.56 2.97 -16.28
N ASN A 248 -72.11 2.97 -15.03
CA ASN A 248 -70.97 2.17 -14.60
C ASN A 248 -71.27 0.66 -14.64
N GLU A 249 -72.48 0.25 -14.24
CA GLU A 249 -72.91 -1.14 -14.39
C GLU A 249 -72.91 -1.60 -15.84
N LYS A 250 -73.34 -0.71 -16.76
CA LYS A 250 -73.31 -1.00 -18.19
C LYS A 250 -71.87 -1.20 -18.69
N MET A 251 -70.96 -0.30 -18.34
CA MET A 251 -69.53 -0.42 -18.68
C MET A 251 -68.90 -1.71 -18.12
N GLN A 252 -69.24 -2.10 -16.89
CA GLN A 252 -68.74 -3.34 -16.29
C GLN A 252 -69.27 -4.59 -17.00
N LYS A 253 -70.53 -4.58 -17.43
CA LYS A 253 -71.11 -5.68 -18.22
C LYS A 253 -70.42 -5.81 -19.58
N GLU A 254 -70.15 -4.69 -20.24
CA GLU A 254 -69.43 -4.66 -21.52
C GLU A 254 -67.98 -5.14 -21.39
N ALA A 255 -67.27 -4.75 -20.32
CA ALA A 255 -65.91 -5.23 -20.04
C ALA A 255 -65.85 -6.74 -19.78
N ARG A 256 -66.83 -7.30 -19.06
CA ARG A 256 -66.91 -8.76 -18.83
C ARG A 256 -67.19 -9.53 -20.12
N ALA A 257 -68.03 -9.01 -21.00
CA ALA A 257 -68.31 -9.62 -22.30
C ALA A 257 -67.05 -9.68 -23.19
N ALA A 258 -66.23 -8.61 -23.20
CA ALA A 258 -64.97 -8.57 -23.94
C ALA A 258 -63.92 -9.57 -23.38
N GLU A 259 -63.90 -9.79 -22.06
CA GLU A 259 -63.00 -10.75 -21.41
C GLU A 259 -63.42 -12.22 -21.63
N GLU A 260 -64.72 -12.49 -21.82
CA GLU A 260 -65.24 -13.80 -22.25
C GLU A 260 -64.89 -14.10 -23.71
N GLU A 261 -64.93 -13.10 -24.60
CA GLU A 261 -64.57 -13.24 -26.02
C GLU A 261 -63.07 -13.55 -26.21
N GLN A 262 -62.18 -12.93 -25.42
CA GLN A 262 -60.74 -13.23 -25.41
C GLN A 262 -60.40 -14.59 -24.79
N ALA A 263 -61.22 -15.10 -23.87
CA ALA A 263 -61.02 -16.40 -23.23
C ALA A 263 -61.40 -17.60 -24.13
N ALA A 264 -62.11 -17.38 -25.24
CA ALA A 264 -62.55 -18.43 -26.16
C ALA A 264 -61.48 -18.88 -27.19
N ALA A 265 -60.29 -18.29 -27.19
CA ALA A 265 -59.18 -18.65 -28.09
C ALA A 265 -58.45 -19.95 -27.66
N PRO A 266 -58.20 -20.93 -28.57
CA PRO A 266 -57.55 -22.19 -28.20
C PRO A 266 -56.11 -22.01 -27.72
N GLY A 267 -55.81 -22.43 -26.48
CA GLY A 267 -54.47 -22.37 -25.85
C GLY A 267 -54.28 -21.25 -24.82
N TYR A 268 -55.32 -20.47 -24.51
CA TYR A 268 -55.25 -19.41 -23.51
C TYR A 268 -55.26 -19.96 -22.06
N ILE A 269 -54.24 -19.60 -21.27
CA ILE A 269 -54.15 -19.92 -19.84
C ILE A 269 -54.38 -18.62 -19.05
N ARG A 270 -55.44 -18.59 -18.22
CA ARG A 270 -55.82 -17.43 -17.40
C ARG A 270 -54.83 -17.24 -16.23
N THR A 271 -53.77 -16.45 -16.45
CA THR A 271 -52.87 -16.01 -15.38
C THR A 271 -52.34 -14.60 -15.62
N ALA A 272 -52.43 -13.74 -14.61
CA ALA A 272 -51.96 -12.35 -14.64
C ALA A 272 -50.45 -12.18 -14.38
N ALA A 273 -49.69 -13.28 -14.32
CA ALA A 273 -48.26 -13.28 -14.00
C ALA A 273 -47.42 -13.54 -15.25
N GLU A 274 -46.35 -12.76 -15.45
CA GLU A 274 -45.40 -12.97 -16.54
C GLU A 274 -44.61 -14.29 -16.35
N PRO A 275 -44.51 -15.16 -17.38
CA PRO A 275 -43.77 -16.42 -17.28
C PRO A 275 -42.25 -16.18 -17.17
N ARG A 276 -41.58 -16.85 -16.23
CA ARG A 276 -40.13 -16.71 -16.02
C ARG A 276 -39.32 -17.61 -16.96
N PRO A 277 -38.19 -17.15 -17.53
CA PRO A 277 -37.26 -18.01 -18.27
C PRO A 277 -36.60 -19.06 -17.34
N THR A 278 -36.65 -20.34 -17.71
CA THR A 278 -36.23 -21.47 -16.85
C THR A 278 -34.86 -22.07 -17.20
N ALA A 279 -34.23 -21.67 -18.30
CA ALA A 279 -32.93 -22.18 -18.74
C ALA A 279 -32.06 -21.08 -19.38
N TYR A 280 -30.74 -21.27 -19.37
CA TYR A 280 -29.79 -20.47 -20.17
C TYR A 280 -28.99 -21.34 -21.11
N ILE A 281 -28.31 -20.71 -22.06
CA ILE A 281 -27.39 -21.37 -22.98
C ILE A 281 -25.97 -20.95 -22.54
N PRO A 282 -25.13 -21.88 -22.05
CA PRO A 282 -23.73 -21.57 -21.70
C PRO A 282 -22.90 -21.20 -22.93
N ASN A 283 -22.00 -20.22 -22.80
CA ASN A 283 -21.19 -19.67 -23.91
C ASN A 283 -19.72 -20.15 -23.92
N ASP A 284 -19.33 -21.16 -23.14
CA ASP A 284 -17.94 -21.64 -23.09
C ASP A 284 -17.59 -22.57 -24.26
N GLU A 285 -16.44 -22.34 -24.92
CA GLU A 285 -16.01 -23.03 -26.17
C GLU A 285 -15.85 -24.55 -26.06
N HIS A 286 -15.85 -25.12 -24.85
CA HIS A 286 -15.76 -26.56 -24.59
C HIS A 286 -17.10 -27.20 -24.19
N SER A 287 -18.23 -26.49 -24.30
CA SER A 287 -19.58 -27.00 -24.00
C SER A 287 -20.58 -26.73 -25.13
N LEU A 288 -21.48 -27.69 -25.42
CA LEU A 288 -22.48 -27.58 -26.50
C LEU A 288 -23.60 -26.56 -26.14
N PRO A 289 -24.13 -25.79 -27.12
CA PRO A 289 -25.13 -24.75 -26.90
C PRO A 289 -26.55 -25.35 -26.72
N LEU A 290 -26.73 -26.15 -25.67
CA LEU A 290 -28.04 -26.68 -25.28
C LEU A 290 -28.58 -25.89 -24.07
N PRO A 291 -29.89 -25.63 -24.00
CA PRO A 291 -30.50 -24.95 -22.86
C PRO A 291 -30.28 -25.77 -21.59
N GLN A 292 -29.49 -25.24 -20.67
CA GLN A 292 -29.23 -25.82 -19.37
C GLN A 292 -30.08 -25.12 -18.30
N PRO A 293 -30.70 -25.88 -17.39
CA PRO A 293 -31.41 -25.29 -16.27
C PRO A 293 -30.41 -24.54 -15.39
N TYR A 294 -30.79 -23.32 -14.99
CA TYR A 294 -30.04 -22.62 -13.95
C TYR A 294 -30.11 -23.46 -12.67
N GLY A 295 -28.98 -24.04 -12.25
CA GLY A 295 -28.91 -24.89 -11.05
C GLY A 295 -29.19 -24.12 -9.75
N ALA A 296 -28.56 -24.51 -8.65
CA ALA A 296 -28.80 -23.89 -7.33
C ALA A 296 -28.56 -22.35 -7.29
N LEU A 297 -27.81 -21.81 -8.26
CA LEU A 297 -27.48 -20.39 -8.37
C LEU A 297 -28.28 -19.71 -9.51
N ALA A 298 -29.60 -19.86 -9.53
CA ALA A 298 -30.43 -19.23 -10.55
C ALA A 298 -30.43 -17.70 -10.45
N PRO A 299 -30.30 -16.98 -11.58
CA PRO A 299 -30.30 -15.53 -11.56
C PRO A 299 -31.65 -15.02 -11.08
N PHE A 300 -31.61 -14.29 -9.98
CA PHE A 300 -32.75 -13.59 -9.43
C PHE A 300 -32.90 -12.24 -10.11
N LYS A 301 -34.08 -11.94 -10.68
CA LYS A 301 -34.41 -10.57 -11.12
C LYS A 301 -34.65 -9.72 -9.87
N PRO A 302 -33.77 -8.75 -9.55
CA PRO A 302 -33.99 -7.90 -8.38
C PRO A 302 -35.35 -7.21 -8.49
N THR A 303 -36.12 -7.22 -7.41
CA THR A 303 -37.38 -6.48 -7.36
C THR A 303 -37.10 -5.00 -7.63
N GLU A 304 -37.85 -4.39 -8.54
CA GLU A 304 -37.70 -2.97 -8.82
C GLU A 304 -37.86 -2.18 -7.50
N PRO A 305 -36.97 -1.21 -7.23
CA PRO A 305 -37.01 -0.45 -5.99
C PRO A 305 -38.37 0.25 -5.86
N GLY A 306 -39.16 -0.17 -4.88
CA GLY A 306 -40.50 0.35 -4.67
C GLY A 306 -40.51 1.85 -4.35
N ALA A 307 -41.65 2.50 -4.60
CA ALA A 307 -41.84 3.96 -4.42
C ALA A 307 -41.41 4.50 -3.04
N ASN A 308 -41.34 3.64 -2.01
CA ASN A 308 -40.94 3.96 -0.64
C ASN A 308 -39.42 4.13 -0.42
N MET A 309 -38.56 3.89 -1.43
CA MET A 309 -37.12 4.11 -1.31
C MET A 309 -36.70 5.59 -1.27
N ARG A 310 -37.61 6.54 -1.50
CA ARG A 310 -37.35 7.99 -1.43
C ARG A 310 -36.94 8.47 -0.03
N HIS A 311 -37.14 7.67 1.02
CA HIS A 311 -36.90 8.06 2.40
C HIS A 311 -35.64 7.44 3.02
N PHE A 312 -34.86 6.65 2.28
CA PHE A 312 -33.62 6.06 2.78
C PHE A 312 -32.43 7.03 2.61
N ARG A 313 -31.90 7.58 3.71
CA ARG A 313 -30.70 8.43 3.70
C ARG A 313 -29.46 7.60 4.08
N LYS A 314 -28.42 7.60 3.24
CA LYS A 314 -27.15 6.92 3.55
C LYS A 314 -26.45 7.59 4.74
N PRO A 315 -25.90 6.84 5.70
CA PRO A 315 -25.21 7.41 6.85
C PRO A 315 -23.91 8.10 6.45
N VAL A 316 -23.63 9.27 7.05
CA VAL A 316 -22.40 10.04 6.82
C VAL A 316 -21.26 9.41 7.62
N VAL A 317 -20.24 8.92 6.92
CA VAL A 317 -19.02 8.35 7.55
C VAL A 317 -18.19 9.51 8.10
N LYS A 318 -17.89 9.52 9.41
CA LYS A 318 -17.00 10.52 10.01
C LYS A 318 -15.54 10.17 9.71
N PRO A 319 -14.68 11.13 9.35
CA PRO A 319 -13.27 10.87 9.12
C PRO A 319 -12.57 10.49 10.44
N ILE A 320 -11.71 9.48 10.36
CA ILE A 320 -10.88 8.99 11.45
C ILE A 320 -9.79 10.06 11.70
N GLN A 321 -9.71 10.60 12.92
CA GLN A 321 -8.58 11.47 13.31
C GLN A 321 -7.36 10.57 13.55
N VAL A 322 -6.29 10.79 12.79
CA VAL A 322 -4.95 10.22 13.04
C VAL A 322 -4.04 11.34 13.53
#